data_AF-A0A853KXI7-F1
#
_entry.id   AF-A0A853KXI7-F1
#
_cell.length_a   1.000
_cell.length_b   1.000
_cell.length_c   1.000
_cell.angle_alpha   90.00
_cell.angle_beta   90.00
_cell.angle_gamma   90.00
#
_symmetry.space_group_name_H-M   'P 1'
#
loop_
_entity.id
_entity.type
_entity.pdbx_description
1 polymer ?
#
loop_
_entity_poly.entity_id
_entity_poly.type
_entity_poly.pdbx_seq_one_letter_code
_entity_poly.pdbx_strand_id
1 'polypeptide(L)'
;MALMWQGRGIVAISVLLTVLISGLGSVMPGPALLDAEGSTNLMAAIWQVIWFAIYAIPLIPVAYVSHIAVLRGEVGFAAMLSNGLAGVLYFARGMMAAALVVAVLGTLYQLVFVSDLLLMSTGRVDASAALRLGAGAVVAFLVFVLFVLLGAWGAMIVQAGQARFGDVLAVGRRCFFYLFVRLLAVVLFLPILSALVLPVMGQVVAILVAIGIPADPAFLIVSAAFSALIGCFAIVLISLIFCRASLRVK
;
A
#
# COMPACT_ATOMS: atom_id res chain seq x y z
N MET A 1 -9.31 -12.04 11.47
CA MET A 1 -9.43 -11.19 12.68
C MET A 1 -8.44 -11.58 13.78
N ALA A 2 -8.29 -12.86 14.15
CA ALA A 2 -7.35 -13.29 15.22
C ALA A 2 -5.91 -12.77 15.06
N LEU A 3 -5.36 -12.79 13.83
CA LEU A 3 -4.01 -12.30 13.52
C LEU A 3 -3.79 -10.80 13.75
N MET A 4 -4.73 -9.93 13.36
CA MET A 4 -4.62 -8.48 13.63
C MET A 4 -4.66 -8.20 15.13
N TRP A 5 -5.48 -8.95 15.86
CA TRP A 5 -5.59 -8.79 17.32
C TRP A 5 -4.33 -9.29 18.04
N GLN A 6 -3.72 -10.37 17.55
CA GLN A 6 -2.45 -10.89 18.05
C GLN A 6 -1.25 -10.01 17.69
N GLY A 7 -1.33 -9.24 16.59
CA GLY A 7 -0.34 -8.24 16.17
C GLY A 7 -0.65 -6.80 16.61
N ARG A 8 -1.65 -6.58 17.48
CA ARG A 8 -2.21 -5.25 17.78
C ARG A 8 -1.21 -4.19 18.20
N GLY A 9 -0.16 -4.56 18.93
CA GLY A 9 0.89 -3.63 19.37
C GLY A 9 1.69 -3.07 18.18
N ILE A 10 1.97 -3.91 17.19
CA ILE A 10 2.71 -3.51 15.98
C ILE A 10 1.80 -2.67 15.08
N VAL A 11 0.54 -3.05 14.93
CA VAL A 11 -0.46 -2.25 14.21
C VAL A 11 -0.62 -0.87 14.85
N ALA A 12 -0.69 -0.78 16.17
CA ALA A 12 -0.82 0.50 16.88
C ALA A 12 0.41 1.40 16.67
N ILE A 13 1.63 0.84 16.74
CA ILE A 13 2.87 1.57 16.43
C ILE A 13 2.86 2.08 14.99
N SER A 14 2.44 1.24 14.04
CA SER A 14 2.34 1.62 12.62
C SER A 14 1.33 2.74 12.39
N VAL A 15 0.18 2.70 13.06
CA VAL A 15 -0.83 3.77 13.00
C VAL A 15 -0.27 5.07 13.57
N LEU A 16 0.35 5.02 14.75
CA LEU A 16 0.97 6.19 15.39
C LEU A 16 2.07 6.81 14.51
N LEU A 17 2.96 5.99 13.96
CA LEU A 17 4.01 6.44 13.04
C LEU A 17 3.41 7.08 11.78
N THR A 18 2.33 6.50 11.23
CA THR A 18 1.67 7.07 10.05
C THR A 18 1.02 8.42 10.35
N VAL A 19 0.42 8.59 11.54
CA VAL A 19 -0.12 9.87 12.00
C VAL A 19 1.01 10.91 12.16
N LEU A 20 2.13 10.53 12.77
CA LEU A 20 3.31 11.38 12.92
C LEU A 20 3.87 11.83 11.55
N ILE A 21 4.02 10.89 10.61
CA ILE A 21 4.50 11.18 9.25
C ILE A 21 3.51 12.09 8.51
N SER A 22 2.20 11.84 8.65
CA SER A 22 1.16 12.68 8.04
C SER A 22 1.18 14.10 8.60
N GLY A 23 1.38 14.24 9.91
CA GLY A 23 1.61 15.52 10.56
C GLY A 23 2.85 16.23 10.00
N LEU A 24 3.97 15.52 9.87
CA LEU A 24 5.19 16.08 9.28
C LEU A 24 4.98 16.54 7.83
N GLY A 25 4.23 15.76 7.04
CA GLY A 25 3.91 16.09 5.64
C GLY A 25 3.02 17.31 5.49
N SER A 26 2.17 17.59 6.48
CA SER A 26 1.38 18.82 6.49
C SER A 26 2.23 20.08 6.74
N VAL A 27 3.34 19.95 7.46
CA VAL A 27 4.26 21.04 7.79
C VAL A 27 5.30 21.26 6.68
N MET A 28 5.58 20.24 5.87
CA MET A 28 6.46 20.31 4.70
C MET A 28 5.64 20.10 3.41
N PRO A 29 4.88 21.11 2.96
CA PRO A 29 4.08 20.99 1.74
C PRO A 29 5.00 20.85 0.51
N GLY A 30 4.62 19.92 -0.37
CA GLY A 30 5.32 19.67 -1.63
C GLY A 30 4.91 20.62 -2.76
N PRO A 31 5.71 20.69 -3.83
CA PRO A 31 5.28 21.31 -5.07
C PRO A 31 4.09 20.54 -5.68
N ALA A 32 3.16 21.26 -6.31
CA ALA A 32 2.01 20.66 -6.96
C ALA A 32 2.42 19.80 -8.17
N LEU A 33 1.75 18.66 -8.35
CA LEU A 33 2.01 17.71 -9.45
C LEU A 33 1.80 18.31 -10.84
N LEU A 34 0.83 19.22 -10.94
CA LEU A 34 0.53 20.01 -12.12
C LEU A 34 0.78 21.47 -11.77
N ASP A 35 1.43 22.21 -12.67
CA ASP A 35 1.53 23.66 -12.55
C ASP A 35 0.22 24.35 -12.97
N ALA A 36 0.19 25.69 -12.91
CA ALA A 36 -0.98 26.48 -13.27
C ALA A 36 -1.41 26.30 -14.74
N GLU A 37 -0.52 25.80 -15.60
CA GLU A 37 -0.74 25.56 -17.03
C GLU A 37 -1.15 24.10 -17.31
N GLY A 38 -1.22 23.26 -16.27
CA GLY A 38 -1.53 21.83 -16.38
C GLY A 38 -0.34 20.98 -16.85
N SER A 39 0.87 21.55 -16.88
CA SER A 39 2.10 20.85 -17.24
C SER A 39 2.64 20.05 -16.05
N THR A 40 3.24 18.89 -16.34
CA THR A 40 3.72 17.97 -15.31
C THR A 40 5.03 18.46 -14.69
N ASN A 41 5.08 18.56 -13.37
CA ASN A 41 6.28 19.00 -12.66
C ASN A 41 7.12 17.80 -12.16
N LEU A 42 8.34 17.64 -12.70
CA LEU A 42 9.25 16.56 -12.30
C LEU A 42 9.63 16.63 -10.81
N MET A 43 9.82 17.83 -10.26
CA MET A 43 10.16 18.02 -8.84
C MET A 43 9.00 17.56 -7.94
N ALA A 44 7.76 17.79 -8.36
CA ALA A 44 6.57 17.30 -7.66
C ALA A 44 6.39 15.78 -7.76
N ALA A 45 6.69 15.19 -8.91
CA ALA A 45 6.70 13.74 -9.07
C ALA A 45 7.73 13.08 -8.14
N ILE A 46 8.96 13.61 -8.09
CA ILE A 46 10.02 13.13 -7.18
C ILE A 46 9.58 13.27 -5.72
N TRP A 47 9.03 14.43 -5.36
CA TRP A 47 8.52 14.69 -4.02
C TRP A 47 7.44 13.68 -3.59
N GLN A 48 6.48 13.41 -4.48
CA GLN A 48 5.41 12.46 -4.21
C GLN A 48 5.95 11.03 -4.04
N VAL A 49 6.89 10.60 -4.87
CA VAL A 49 7.52 9.28 -4.77
C VAL A 49 8.24 9.13 -3.43
N ILE A 50 8.97 10.16 -3.00
CA ILE A 50 9.66 10.18 -1.69
C ILE A 50 8.64 10.03 -0.56
N TRP A 51 7.59 10.83 -0.54
CA TRP A 51 6.57 10.76 0.51
C TRP A 51 5.85 9.42 0.53
N PHE A 52 5.51 8.87 -0.64
CA PHE A 52 4.89 7.54 -0.71
C PHE A 52 5.80 6.45 -0.14
N ALA A 53 7.10 6.51 -0.44
CA ALA A 53 8.07 5.58 0.14
C ALA A 53 8.14 5.73 1.68
N ILE A 54 8.12 6.97 2.20
CA ILE A 54 8.09 7.22 3.65
C ILE A 54 6.80 6.67 4.28
N TYR A 55 5.64 6.89 3.68
CA TYR A 55 4.35 6.35 4.15
C TYR A 55 4.28 4.82 4.13
N ALA A 56 5.11 4.15 3.33
CA ALA A 56 5.19 2.69 3.31
C ALA A 56 5.98 2.12 4.49
N ILE A 57 6.91 2.88 5.10
CA ILE A 57 7.79 2.40 6.18
C ILE A 57 7.01 1.82 7.37
N PRO A 58 5.97 2.50 7.92
CA PRO A 58 5.21 1.97 9.05
C PRO A 58 4.51 0.64 8.74
N LEU A 59 4.27 0.35 7.48
CA LEU A 59 3.50 -0.83 7.05
C LEU A 59 4.38 -2.08 6.89
N ILE A 60 5.70 -1.92 6.76
CA ILE A 60 6.65 -3.04 6.60
C ILE A 60 6.66 -3.99 7.81
N PRO A 61 6.73 -3.52 9.07
CA PRO A 61 6.66 -4.40 10.23
C PRO A 61 5.35 -5.19 10.29
N VAL A 62 4.23 -4.57 9.90
CA VAL A 62 2.91 -5.24 9.87
C VAL A 62 2.90 -6.35 8.83
N ALA A 63 3.43 -6.09 7.63
CA ALA A 63 3.59 -7.09 6.58
C ALA A 63 4.47 -8.25 7.05
N TYR A 64 5.62 -7.94 7.68
CA TYR A 64 6.57 -8.94 8.15
C TYR A 64 5.96 -9.89 9.19
N VAL A 65 5.33 -9.33 10.23
CA VAL A 65 4.69 -10.10 11.30
C VAL A 65 3.54 -10.93 10.74
N SER A 66 2.78 -10.38 9.79
CA SER A 66 1.71 -11.13 9.11
C SER A 66 2.26 -12.32 8.32
N HIS A 67 3.38 -12.15 7.62
CA HIS A 67 4.02 -13.25 6.89
C HIS A 67 4.53 -14.34 7.84
N ILE A 68 5.24 -13.97 8.91
CA ILE A 68 5.76 -14.91 9.91
C ILE A 68 4.64 -15.66 10.60
N ALA A 69 3.57 -14.95 11.01
CA ALA A 69 2.46 -15.57 11.71
C ALA A 69 1.72 -16.60 10.87
N VAL A 70 1.59 -16.38 9.56
CA VAL A 70 0.96 -17.36 8.67
C VAL A 70 1.89 -18.53 8.37
N LEU A 71 3.20 -18.29 8.25
CA LEU A 71 4.16 -19.32 7.88
C LEU A 71 4.65 -20.18 9.04
N ARG A 72 4.72 -19.61 10.25
CA ARG A 72 5.34 -20.22 11.44
C ARG A 72 4.44 -20.26 12.66
N GLY A 73 3.27 -19.60 12.62
CA GLY A 73 2.34 -19.54 13.76
C GLY A 73 2.75 -18.56 14.86
N GLU A 74 3.88 -17.87 14.72
CA GLU A 74 4.36 -16.89 15.71
C GLU A 74 3.77 -15.49 15.48
N VAL A 75 3.36 -14.81 16.54
CA VAL A 75 2.63 -13.53 16.45
C VAL A 75 3.27 -12.41 17.24
N GLY A 76 2.95 -11.16 16.88
CA GLY A 76 3.38 -9.97 17.61
C GLY A 76 4.90 -9.78 17.62
N PHE A 77 5.45 -9.36 18.76
CA PHE A 77 6.89 -9.08 18.87
C PHE A 77 7.76 -10.34 18.79
N ALA A 78 7.24 -11.51 19.19
CA ALA A 78 7.95 -12.78 19.02
C ALA A 78 8.26 -13.04 17.54
N ALA A 79 7.29 -12.77 16.65
CA ALA A 79 7.46 -12.88 15.22
C ALA A 79 8.58 -11.95 14.67
N MET A 80 8.72 -10.73 15.21
CA MET A 80 9.82 -9.82 14.85
C MET A 80 11.19 -10.35 15.25
N LEU A 81 11.28 -11.05 16.39
CA LEU A 81 12.54 -11.59 16.90
C LEU A 81 12.95 -12.92 16.22
N SER A 82 12.00 -13.62 15.61
CA SER A 82 12.15 -14.98 15.05
C SER A 82 13.29 -15.18 14.04
N ASN A 83 13.67 -14.15 13.27
CA ASN A 83 14.78 -14.20 12.31
C ASN A 83 15.89 -13.18 12.60
N GLY A 84 15.86 -12.57 13.80
CA GLY A 84 16.74 -11.47 14.16
C GLY A 84 16.62 -10.24 13.26
N LEU A 85 17.49 -9.25 13.50
CA LEU A 85 17.47 -7.96 12.79
C LEU A 85 17.78 -8.11 11.29
N ALA A 86 18.68 -9.03 10.93
CA ALA A 86 19.07 -9.24 9.54
C ALA A 86 17.89 -9.71 8.66
N GLY A 87 17.08 -10.66 9.14
CA GLY A 87 15.90 -11.15 8.41
C GLY A 87 14.86 -10.05 8.18
N VAL A 88 14.65 -9.19 9.17
CA VAL A 88 13.77 -8.02 9.07
C VAL A 88 14.31 -7.03 8.02
N LEU A 89 15.61 -6.74 8.03
CA LEU A 89 16.22 -5.81 7.07
C LEU A 89 16.17 -6.34 5.63
N TYR A 90 16.39 -7.64 5.41
CA TYR A 90 16.28 -8.23 4.07
C TYR A 90 14.84 -8.16 3.55
N PHE A 91 13.85 -8.46 4.39
CA PHE A 91 12.44 -8.31 4.04
C PHE A 91 12.08 -6.85 3.78
N ALA A 92 12.51 -5.94 4.66
CA ALA A 92 12.27 -4.51 4.53
C ALA A 92 12.86 -3.95 3.23
N ARG A 93 14.07 -4.37 2.83
CA ARG A 93 14.68 -3.99 1.56
C ARG A 93 13.81 -4.41 0.36
N GLY A 94 13.32 -5.65 0.36
CA GLY A 94 12.41 -6.13 -0.69
C GLY A 94 11.10 -5.34 -0.73
N MET A 95 10.52 -5.06 0.43
CA MET A 95 9.27 -4.30 0.55
C MET A 95 9.43 -2.80 0.27
N MET A 96 10.59 -2.20 0.51
CA MET A 96 10.88 -0.82 0.11
C MET A 96 11.11 -0.70 -1.39
N ALA A 97 11.80 -1.66 -2.01
CA ALA A 97 11.89 -1.72 -3.47
C ALA A 97 10.49 -1.86 -4.09
N ALA A 98 9.64 -2.70 -3.49
CA ALA A 98 8.23 -2.79 -3.85
C ALA A 98 7.51 -1.45 -3.75
N ALA A 99 7.57 -0.81 -2.57
CA ALA A 99 6.91 0.46 -2.31
C ALA A 99 7.37 1.55 -3.28
N LEU A 100 8.66 1.59 -3.60
CA LEU A 100 9.21 2.54 -4.57
C LEU A 100 8.66 2.31 -5.97
N VAL A 101 8.60 1.07 -6.44
CA VAL A 101 8.03 0.78 -7.78
C VAL A 101 6.54 1.14 -7.82
N VAL A 102 5.80 0.84 -6.75
CA VAL A 102 4.39 1.22 -6.61
C VAL A 102 4.22 2.73 -6.59
N ALA A 103 5.09 3.46 -5.88
CA ALA A 103 5.08 4.92 -5.83
C ALA A 103 5.28 5.50 -7.24
N VAL A 104 6.29 5.03 -7.96
CA VAL A 104 6.58 5.48 -9.33
C VAL A 104 5.41 5.18 -10.25
N LEU A 105 4.85 3.98 -10.20
CA LEU A 105 3.71 3.61 -11.05
C LEU A 105 2.43 4.36 -10.68
N GLY A 106 2.20 4.62 -9.39
CA GLY A 106 1.08 5.41 -8.90
C GLY A 106 1.18 6.87 -9.34
N THR A 107 2.38 7.46 -9.27
CA THR A 107 2.64 8.80 -9.79
C THR A 107 2.48 8.86 -11.31
N LEU A 108 2.94 7.84 -12.06
CA LEU A 108 2.69 7.74 -13.50
C LEU A 108 1.20 7.62 -13.82
N TYR A 109 0.45 6.83 -13.04
CA TYR A 109 -1.00 6.74 -13.16
C TYR A 109 -1.68 8.09 -12.89
N GLN A 110 -1.28 8.82 -11.86
CA GLN A 110 -1.87 10.13 -11.57
C GLN A 110 -1.56 11.17 -12.65
N LEU A 111 -0.33 11.18 -13.18
CA LEU A 111 0.11 12.13 -14.20
C LEU A 111 -0.53 11.85 -15.57
N VAL A 112 -0.67 10.59 -15.96
CA VAL A 112 -1.12 10.21 -17.30
C VAL A 112 -2.61 9.88 -17.32
N PHE A 113 -3.10 9.12 -16.34
CA PHE A 113 -4.40 8.46 -16.42
C PHE A 113 -5.57 9.29 -15.89
N VAL A 114 -5.37 10.04 -14.80
CA VAL A 114 -6.44 10.86 -14.19
C VAL A 114 -6.83 12.01 -15.11
N SER A 115 -5.84 12.69 -15.70
CA SER A 115 -6.04 13.75 -16.68
C SER A 115 -6.82 13.26 -17.90
N ASP A 116 -6.51 12.06 -18.40
CA ASP A 116 -7.20 11.46 -19.55
C ASP A 116 -8.65 11.03 -19.22
N LEU A 117 -8.91 10.50 -18.01
CA LEU A 117 -10.28 10.15 -17.55
C LEU A 117 -11.18 11.38 -17.41
N LEU A 118 -10.64 12.49 -16.92
CA LEU A 118 -11.38 13.75 -16.82
C LEU A 118 -11.71 14.30 -18.22
N LEU A 119 -10.75 14.24 -19.16
CA LEU A 119 -10.98 14.63 -20.55
C LEU A 119 -12.07 13.75 -21.22
N MET A 120 -12.10 12.44 -20.95
CA MET A 120 -13.16 11.55 -21.44
C MET A 120 -14.55 11.88 -20.87
N SER A 121 -14.63 12.27 -19.60
CA SER A 121 -15.91 12.67 -18.98
C SER A 121 -16.51 13.94 -19.58
N THR A 122 -15.70 14.75 -20.28
CA THR A 122 -16.15 15.94 -21.04
C THR A 122 -16.63 15.63 -22.47
N GLY A 123 -16.72 14.36 -22.86
CA GLY A 123 -17.33 13.93 -24.12
C GLY A 123 -16.46 14.01 -25.37
N ARG A 124 -15.17 14.37 -25.25
CA ARG A 124 -14.21 14.34 -26.36
C ARG A 124 -13.50 12.99 -26.42
N VAL A 125 -14.15 11.98 -27.00
CA VAL A 125 -13.57 10.64 -27.17
C VAL A 125 -13.11 10.47 -28.62
N ASP A 126 -11.87 10.88 -28.91
CA ASP A 126 -11.19 10.52 -30.16
C ASP A 126 -10.53 9.13 -30.05
N ALA A 127 -10.16 8.51 -31.18
CA ALA A 127 -9.48 7.21 -31.22
C ALA A 127 -8.17 7.15 -30.39
N SER A 128 -7.55 8.31 -30.14
CA SER A 128 -6.41 8.49 -29.23
C SER A 128 -6.76 8.17 -27.76
N ALA A 129 -8.01 8.41 -27.36
CA ALA A 129 -8.51 8.21 -26.01
C ALA A 129 -8.68 6.70 -25.71
N ALA A 130 -9.18 5.90 -26.65
CA ALA A 130 -9.25 4.45 -26.52
C ALA A 130 -7.86 3.79 -26.42
N LEU A 131 -6.88 4.29 -27.17
CA LEU A 131 -5.49 3.83 -27.11
C LEU A 131 -4.85 4.16 -25.74
N ARG A 132 -5.19 5.32 -25.17
CA ARG A 132 -4.77 5.75 -23.82
C ARG A 132 -5.41 4.91 -22.71
N LEU A 133 -6.71 4.61 -22.79
CA LEU A 133 -7.39 3.67 -21.88
C LEU A 133 -6.75 2.28 -21.91
N GLY A 134 -6.45 1.77 -23.11
CA GLY A 134 -5.71 0.52 -23.27
C GLY A 134 -4.33 0.58 -22.62
N ALA A 135 -3.61 1.70 -22.79
CA ALA A 135 -2.28 1.87 -22.22
C ALA A 135 -2.28 1.78 -20.69
N GLY A 136 -3.21 2.38 -19.96
CA GLY A 136 -3.21 2.23 -18.50
C GLY A 136 -4.01 1.07 -17.95
N ALA A 137 -4.86 0.42 -18.73
CA ALA A 137 -5.24 -0.96 -18.41
C ALA A 137 -4.00 -1.86 -18.41
N VAL A 138 -3.09 -1.68 -19.38
CA VAL A 138 -1.79 -2.38 -19.43
C VAL A 138 -0.87 -1.94 -18.28
N VAL A 139 -0.77 -0.65 -17.96
CA VAL A 139 0.02 -0.18 -16.80
C VAL A 139 -0.54 -0.74 -15.49
N ALA A 140 -1.87 -0.69 -15.28
CA ALA A 140 -2.50 -1.28 -14.11
C ALA A 140 -2.25 -2.79 -14.04
N PHE A 141 -2.33 -3.50 -15.16
CA PHE A 141 -2.00 -4.93 -15.21
C PHE A 141 -0.53 -5.18 -14.87
N LEU A 142 0.41 -4.39 -15.39
CA LEU A 142 1.83 -4.47 -15.06
C LEU A 142 2.09 -4.20 -13.57
N VAL A 143 1.40 -3.21 -12.98
CA VAL A 143 1.43 -2.94 -11.53
C VAL A 143 0.98 -4.17 -10.75
N PHE A 144 -0.14 -4.76 -11.14
CA PHE A 144 -0.66 -5.97 -10.50
C PHE A 144 0.30 -7.15 -10.61
N VAL A 145 0.91 -7.36 -11.78
CA VAL A 145 1.94 -8.39 -11.99
C VAL A 145 3.13 -8.17 -11.07
N LEU A 146 3.57 -6.92 -10.94
CA LEU A 146 4.70 -6.55 -10.11
C LEU A 146 4.38 -6.75 -8.62
N PHE A 147 3.19 -6.39 -8.15
CA PHE A 147 2.70 -6.72 -6.81
C PHE A 147 2.67 -8.22 -6.54
N VAL A 148 2.23 -9.03 -7.50
CA VAL A 148 2.24 -10.49 -7.42
C VAL A 148 3.66 -11.03 -7.28
N LEU A 149 4.60 -10.52 -8.06
CA LEU A 149 6.00 -10.93 -7.98
C LEU A 149 6.66 -10.49 -6.65
N LEU A 150 6.34 -9.31 -6.15
CA LEU A 150 6.87 -8.79 -4.88
C LEU A 150 6.32 -9.51 -3.66
N GLY A 151 5.02 -9.83 -3.63
CA GLY A 151 4.44 -10.64 -2.55
C GLY A 151 4.97 -12.08 -2.56
N ALA A 152 5.19 -12.65 -3.76
CA ALA A 152 5.88 -13.93 -3.90
C ALA A 152 7.34 -13.86 -3.42
N TRP A 153 8.05 -12.76 -3.72
CA TRP A 153 9.41 -12.51 -3.25
C TRP A 153 9.46 -12.42 -1.72
N GLY A 154 8.58 -11.64 -1.10
CA GLY A 154 8.49 -11.49 0.36
C GLY A 154 8.25 -12.82 1.07
N ALA A 155 7.32 -13.63 0.56
CA ALA A 155 7.08 -14.98 1.07
C ALA A 155 8.30 -15.90 0.93
N MET A 156 9.04 -15.81 -0.20
CA MET A 156 10.23 -16.63 -0.45
C MET A 156 11.43 -16.23 0.41
N ILE A 157 11.70 -14.94 0.61
CA ILE A 157 12.75 -14.47 1.54
C ILE A 157 12.50 -15.01 2.94
N VAL A 158 11.27 -14.92 3.43
CA VAL A 158 10.91 -15.35 4.79
C VAL A 158 11.03 -16.87 4.97
N GLN A 159 10.82 -17.64 3.90
CA GLN A 159 10.91 -19.11 3.94
C GLN A 159 12.32 -19.65 3.71
N ALA A 160 13.11 -19.05 2.84
CA ALA A 160 14.38 -19.62 2.36
C ALA A 160 15.62 -18.80 2.74
N GLY A 161 15.47 -17.60 3.32
CA GLY A 161 16.58 -16.69 3.68
C GLY A 161 17.27 -16.05 2.46
N GLN A 162 17.11 -16.62 1.27
CA GLN A 162 17.49 -16.06 -0.02
C GLN A 162 16.41 -16.34 -1.06
N ALA A 163 16.15 -15.38 -1.95
CA ALA A 163 15.23 -15.54 -3.06
C ALA A 163 15.99 -15.42 -4.38
N ARG A 164 16.15 -16.53 -5.11
CA ARG A 164 16.60 -16.48 -6.51
C ARG A 164 15.43 -16.03 -7.37
N PHE A 165 15.69 -15.11 -8.30
CA PHE A 165 14.64 -14.52 -9.15
C PHE A 165 13.82 -15.57 -9.92
N GLY A 166 14.47 -16.66 -10.38
CA GLY A 166 13.81 -17.76 -11.07
C GLY A 166 12.77 -18.48 -10.22
N ASP A 167 13.03 -18.67 -8.92
CA ASP A 167 12.09 -19.35 -8.01
C ASP A 167 10.89 -18.46 -7.69
N VAL A 168 11.12 -17.16 -7.54
CA VAL A 168 10.05 -16.15 -7.38
C VAL A 168 9.14 -16.10 -8.60
N LEU A 169 9.72 -16.11 -9.80
CA LEU A 169 8.97 -16.17 -11.07
C LEU A 169 8.15 -17.46 -11.20
N ALA A 170 8.72 -18.60 -10.82
CA ALA A 170 8.03 -19.89 -10.91
C ALA A 170 6.82 -19.95 -9.97
N VAL A 171 6.96 -19.51 -8.72
CA VAL A 171 5.86 -19.41 -7.75
C VAL A 171 4.85 -18.36 -8.19
N GLY A 172 5.33 -17.18 -8.61
CA GLY A 172 4.51 -16.10 -9.13
C GLY A 172 3.63 -16.55 -10.29
N ARG A 173 4.18 -17.29 -11.26
CA ARG A 173 3.45 -17.83 -12.41
C ARG A 173 2.38 -18.84 -12.01
N ARG A 174 2.71 -19.79 -11.11
CA ARG A 174 1.77 -20.83 -10.67
C ARG A 174 0.60 -20.26 -9.89
N CYS A 175 0.85 -19.24 -9.08
CA CYS A 175 -0.15 -18.62 -8.22
C CYS A 175 -0.78 -17.37 -8.85
N PHE A 176 -0.35 -16.96 -10.04
CA PHE A 176 -0.67 -15.66 -10.64
C PHE A 176 -2.16 -15.39 -10.67
N PHE A 177 -2.93 -16.29 -11.28
CA PHE A 177 -4.37 -16.08 -11.45
C PHE A 177 -5.11 -16.05 -10.10
N TYR A 178 -4.73 -16.94 -9.18
CA TYR A 178 -5.30 -16.97 -7.83
C TYR A 178 -5.01 -15.68 -7.05
N LEU A 179 -3.77 -15.19 -7.12
CA LEU A 179 -3.33 -13.96 -6.47
C LEU A 179 -3.98 -12.73 -7.12
N PHE A 180 -4.05 -12.70 -8.45
CA PHE A 180 -4.65 -11.64 -9.23
C PHE A 180 -6.12 -11.44 -8.87
N VAL A 181 -6.93 -12.50 -8.92
CA VAL A 181 -8.37 -12.44 -8.59
C VAL A 181 -8.60 -11.95 -7.16
N ARG A 182 -7.78 -12.42 -6.21
CA ARG A 182 -7.88 -12.03 -4.80
C ARG A 182 -7.44 -10.59 -4.57
N LEU A 183 -6.33 -10.15 -5.18
CA LEU A 183 -5.88 -8.76 -5.10
C LEU A 183 -6.89 -7.81 -5.75
N LEU A 184 -7.46 -8.20 -6.89
CA LEU A 184 -8.52 -7.44 -7.56
C LEU A 184 -9.73 -7.27 -6.65
N ALA A 185 -10.17 -8.33 -5.99
CA ALA A 185 -11.24 -8.24 -5.00
C ALA A 185 -10.89 -7.25 -3.87
N VAL A 186 -9.68 -7.32 -3.30
CA VAL A 186 -9.24 -6.36 -2.27
C VAL A 186 -9.32 -4.92 -2.76
N VAL A 187 -8.79 -4.65 -3.96
CA VAL A 187 -8.82 -3.31 -4.57
C VAL A 187 -10.25 -2.82 -4.82
N LEU A 188 -11.14 -3.69 -5.28
CA LEU A 188 -12.55 -3.34 -5.52
C LEU A 188 -13.34 -3.10 -4.21
N PHE A 189 -12.98 -3.78 -3.13
CA PHE A 189 -13.63 -3.61 -1.83
C PHE A 189 -13.08 -2.44 -1.00
N LEU A 190 -11.86 -1.98 -1.28
CA LEU A 190 -11.23 -0.86 -0.55
C LEU A 190 -12.05 0.44 -0.58
N PRO A 191 -12.60 0.88 -1.72
CA PRO A 191 -13.46 2.07 -1.79
C PRO A 191 -14.71 1.93 -0.93
N ILE A 192 -15.31 0.74 -0.88
CA ILE A 192 -16.51 0.45 -0.07
C ILE A 192 -16.16 0.55 1.42
N LEU A 193 -15.03 -0.03 1.84
CA LEU A 193 -14.51 0.09 3.21
C LEU A 193 -14.21 1.55 3.57
N SER A 194 -13.61 2.31 2.66
CA SER A 194 -13.33 3.74 2.86
C SER A 194 -14.63 4.54 3.01
N ALA A 195 -15.65 4.29 2.18
CA ALA A 195 -16.94 4.94 2.25
C ALA A 195 -17.69 4.64 3.57
N LEU A 196 -17.56 3.43 4.11
CA LEU A 196 -18.13 3.05 5.41
C LEU A 196 -17.44 3.77 6.58
N VAL A 197 -16.17 4.13 6.44
CA VAL A 197 -15.36 4.77 7.48
C VAL A 197 -15.53 6.29 7.51
N LEU A 198 -15.88 6.91 6.38
CA LEU A 198 -16.10 8.36 6.25
C LEU A 198 -17.05 8.95 7.31
N PRO A 199 -18.24 8.37 7.59
CA PRO A 199 -19.13 8.87 8.63
C PRO A 199 -18.51 8.81 10.02
N VAL A 200 -17.75 7.75 10.32
CA VAL A 200 -17.06 7.57 11.60
C VAL A 200 -15.95 8.59 11.75
N MET A 201 -15.20 8.89 10.67
CA MET A 201 -14.22 9.98 10.70
C MET A 201 -14.85 11.32 11.08
N GLY A 202 -15.98 11.67 10.45
CA GLY A 202 -16.69 12.92 10.77
C GLY A 202 -17.11 13.01 12.25
N GLN A 203 -17.57 11.90 12.83
CA GLN A 203 -17.94 11.83 14.25
C GLN A 203 -16.72 11.99 15.17
N VAL A 204 -15.62 11.30 14.87
CA VAL A 204 -14.39 11.39 15.70
C VAL A 204 -13.78 12.79 15.62
N VAL A 205 -13.78 13.42 14.44
CA VAL A 205 -13.33 14.81 14.28
C VAL A 205 -14.20 15.75 15.11
N ALA A 206 -15.52 15.60 15.08
CA ALA A 206 -16.44 16.42 15.87
C ALA A 206 -16.18 16.31 17.39
N ILE A 207 -15.83 15.11 17.88
CA ILE A 207 -15.45 14.89 19.28
C ILE A 207 -14.14 15.62 19.62
N LEU A 208 -13.12 15.51 18.75
CA LEU A 208 -11.83 16.20 18.96
C LEU A 208 -12.02 17.73 18.97
N VAL A 209 -12.89 18.25 18.11
CA VAL A 209 -13.26 19.67 18.11
C VAL A 209 -13.97 20.08 19.40
N ALA A 210 -14.89 19.23 19.90
CA ALA A 210 -15.61 19.50 21.14
C ALA A 210 -14.68 19.56 22.38
N ILE A 211 -13.54 18.87 22.36
CA ILE A 211 -12.53 18.94 23.45
C ILE A 211 -11.46 20.02 23.23
N GLY A 212 -11.63 20.90 22.25
CA GLY A 212 -10.79 22.09 22.03
C GLY A 212 -9.66 21.92 21.02
N ILE A 213 -9.62 20.85 20.22
CA ILE A 213 -8.66 20.71 19.12
C ILE A 213 -9.20 21.40 17.87
N PRO A 214 -8.43 22.25 17.16
CA PRO A 214 -8.91 22.89 15.94
C PRO A 214 -9.31 21.87 14.87
N ALA A 215 -10.29 22.21 14.03
CA ALA A 215 -10.88 21.29 13.07
C ALA A 215 -9.88 20.74 12.03
N ASP A 216 -8.98 21.57 11.52
CA ASP A 216 -7.97 21.17 10.52
C ASP A 216 -6.99 20.10 11.05
N PRO A 217 -6.30 20.29 12.20
CA PRO A 217 -5.44 19.26 12.75
C PRO A 217 -6.23 18.02 13.22
N ALA A 218 -7.46 18.19 13.73
CA ALA A 218 -8.32 17.06 14.08
C ALA A 218 -8.63 16.19 12.85
N PHE A 219 -8.98 16.81 11.73
CA PHE A 219 -9.25 16.11 10.47
C PHE A 219 -8.01 15.38 9.94
N LEU A 220 -6.84 16.01 9.96
CA LEU A 220 -5.58 15.40 9.53
C LEU A 220 -5.23 14.16 10.37
N ILE A 221 -5.32 14.25 11.69
CA ILE A 221 -5.01 13.15 12.62
C ILE A 221 -5.96 11.97 12.38
N VAL A 222 -7.27 12.24 12.31
CA VAL A 222 -8.30 11.20 12.14
C VAL A 222 -8.18 10.55 10.76
N SER A 223 -8.01 11.35 9.71
CA SER A 223 -7.79 10.86 8.34
C SER A 223 -6.55 9.97 8.23
N ALA A 224 -5.43 10.40 8.82
CA ALA A 224 -4.21 9.61 8.85
C ALA A 224 -4.38 8.29 9.61
N ALA A 225 -5.03 8.32 10.78
CA ALA A 225 -5.25 7.14 11.60
C ALA A 225 -6.13 6.09 10.90
N PHE A 226 -7.25 6.51 10.30
CA PHE A 226 -8.13 5.61 9.56
C PHE A 226 -7.49 5.09 8.28
N SER A 227 -6.76 5.93 7.54
CA SER A 227 -5.98 5.51 6.37
C SER A 227 -4.94 4.46 6.74
N ALA A 228 -4.23 4.66 7.86
CA ALA A 228 -3.26 3.69 8.36
C ALA A 228 -3.90 2.36 8.76
N LEU A 229 -5.09 2.39 9.40
CA LEU A 229 -5.84 1.19 9.75
C LEU A 229 -6.30 0.40 8.52
N ILE A 230 -6.82 1.10 7.51
CA ILE A 230 -7.21 0.48 6.23
C ILE A 230 -5.98 -0.12 5.54
N GLY A 231 -4.85 0.60 5.51
CA GLY A 231 -3.59 0.13 4.96
C GLY A 231 -3.06 -1.12 5.68
N CYS A 232 -3.07 -1.13 7.01
CA CYS A 232 -2.69 -2.28 7.82
C CYS A 232 -3.59 -3.49 7.54
N PHE A 233 -4.91 -3.27 7.48
CA PHE A 233 -5.88 -4.33 7.16
C PHE A 233 -5.62 -4.92 5.77
N ALA A 234 -5.47 -4.06 4.76
CA ALA A 234 -5.18 -4.49 3.39
C ALA A 234 -3.88 -5.31 3.33
N ILE A 235 -2.83 -4.87 4.00
CA ILE A 235 -1.54 -5.57 4.01
C ILE A 235 -1.60 -6.92 4.72
N VAL A 236 -2.33 -7.02 5.83
CA VAL A 236 -2.55 -8.30 6.51
C VAL A 236 -3.30 -9.26 5.57
N LEU A 237 -4.34 -8.78 4.89
CA LEU A 237 -5.12 -9.58 3.96
C LEU A 237 -4.28 -10.03 2.76
N ILE A 238 -3.49 -9.13 2.18
CA ILE A 238 -2.56 -9.42 1.09
C ILE A 238 -1.54 -10.48 1.54
N SER A 239 -0.91 -10.28 2.70
CA SER A 239 0.06 -11.22 3.28
C SER A 239 -0.54 -12.63 3.47
N LEU A 240 -1.78 -12.70 3.96
CA LEU A 240 -2.52 -13.96 4.10
C LEU A 240 -2.73 -14.67 2.76
N ILE A 241 -3.14 -13.93 1.73
CA ILE A 241 -3.38 -14.48 0.40
C ILE A 241 -2.06 -15.04 -0.16
N PHE A 242 -0.97 -14.28 -0.08
CA PHE A 242 0.35 -14.69 -0.57
C PHE A 242 0.92 -15.90 0.17
N CYS A 243 0.94 -15.87 1.50
CA CYS A 243 1.47 -16.99 2.29
C CYS A 243 0.67 -18.27 2.06
N ARG A 244 -0.67 -18.19 1.98
CA ARG A 244 -1.50 -19.36 1.67
C ARG A 244 -1.29 -19.88 0.26
N ALA A 245 -1.08 -19.00 -0.72
CA ALA A 245 -0.76 -19.42 -2.08
C ALA A 245 0.58 -20.17 -2.12
N SER A 246 1.59 -19.69 -1.38
CA SER A 246 2.90 -20.35 -1.28
C SER A 246 2.84 -21.72 -0.60
N LEU A 247 2.03 -21.87 0.45
CA LEU A 247 1.83 -23.17 1.13
C LEU A 247 1.18 -24.23 0.24
N ARG A 248 0.39 -23.85 -0.77
CA ARG A 248 -0.24 -24.79 -1.73
C ARG A 248 0.71 -25.34 -2.79
N VAL A 249 1.90 -24.77 -2.92
CA VAL A 249 2.88 -25.17 -3.94
C VAL A 249 3.89 -26.20 -3.38
N LYS A 250 3.91 -26.40 -2.06
CA LYS A 250 4.60 -27.50 -1.39
C LYS A 250 3.68 -28.71 -1.30
#